data_AF-A0A2B6KI45-F1
#
_entry.id   AF-A0A2B6KI45-F1
#
_cell.length_a   1.000
_cell.length_b   1.000
_cell.length_c   1.000
_cell.angle_alpha   90.00
_cell.angle_beta   90.00
_cell.angle_gamma   90.00
#
_symmetry.space_group_name_H-M   'P 1'
#
loop_
_entity.id
_entity.type
_entity.pdbx_description
1 polymer ?
#
loop_
_entity_poly.entity_id
_entity_poly.type
_entity_poly.pdbx_seq_one_letter_code
_entity_poly.pdbx_strand_id
1 'polypeptide(L)'
;MKKIENIMKCCNRNDELFRTYIACLLQLKHHNEVFQKVQQQLRVDYLVRGICEREVDGIIRESKEYKMYDLPKVLKWDFLRENPSMIESVCTKLFGYERLNLSYEEWRNVIRCIETD
;
A
#
# COMPACT_ATOMS: atom_id res chain seq x y z
N MET A 1 -6.40 11.20 12.25
CA MET A 1 -5.84 12.56 12.07
C MET A 1 -4.43 12.70 12.62
N LYS A 2 -4.16 12.32 13.89
CA LYS A 2 -2.80 12.40 14.49
C LYS A 2 -1.66 11.81 13.63
N LYS A 3 -1.86 10.64 13.00
CA LYS A 3 -0.85 9.99 12.14
C LYS A 3 -0.47 10.84 10.91
N ILE A 4 -1.45 11.42 10.23
CA ILE A 4 -1.20 12.30 9.08
C ILE A 4 -0.42 13.54 9.53
N GLU A 5 -0.80 14.16 10.65
CA GLU A 5 -0.13 15.33 11.20
C GLU A 5 1.32 15.03 11.63
N ASN A 6 1.58 13.85 12.19
CA ASN A 6 2.93 13.41 12.55
C ASN A 6 3.82 13.24 11.31
N ILE A 7 3.32 12.60 10.26
CA ILE A 7 4.04 12.44 8.99
C ILE A 7 4.30 13.81 8.33
N MET A 8 3.31 14.69 8.35
CA MET A 8 3.43 16.07 7.87
C MET A 8 4.55 16.84 8.58
N LYS A 9 4.60 16.74 9.93
CA LYS A 9 5.69 17.30 10.73
C LYS A 9 7.05 16.65 10.42
N CYS A 10 7.10 15.32 10.28
CA CYS A 10 8.31 14.57 9.93
C CYS A 10 8.89 14.99 8.57
N CYS A 11 8.03 15.37 7.62
CA CYS A 11 8.42 15.83 6.30
C CYS A 11 8.58 17.35 6.19
N ASN A 12 8.36 18.10 7.28
CA ASN A 12 8.34 19.57 7.29
C ASN A 12 7.42 20.18 6.21
N ARG A 13 6.24 19.58 5.99
CA ARG A 13 5.23 20.05 5.03
C ARG A 13 3.87 20.19 5.69
N ASN A 14 3.11 21.22 5.31
CA ASN A 14 1.79 21.49 5.89
C ASN A 14 0.71 21.86 4.86
N ASP A 15 0.92 21.50 3.58
CA ASP A 15 -0.05 21.80 2.52
C ASP A 15 -1.12 20.70 2.36
N GLU A 16 -2.31 21.11 1.90
CA GLU A 16 -3.48 20.23 1.80
C GLU A 16 -3.33 19.16 0.71
N LEU A 17 -2.61 19.48 -0.38
CA LEU A 17 -2.30 18.51 -1.42
C LEU A 17 -1.42 17.38 -0.83
N PHE A 18 -0.36 17.74 -0.10
CA PHE A 18 0.49 16.76 0.58
C PHE A 18 -0.31 15.95 1.60
N ARG A 19 -1.20 16.57 2.37
CA ARG A 19 -2.11 15.88 3.30
C ARG A 19 -2.95 14.82 2.59
N THR A 20 -3.49 15.14 1.42
CA THR A 20 -4.30 14.25 0.58
C THR A 20 -3.48 13.04 0.10
N TYR A 21 -2.23 13.28 -0.32
CA TYR A 21 -1.30 12.22 -0.67
C TYR A 21 -1.00 11.30 0.52
N ILE A 22 -0.70 11.85 1.70
CA ILE A 22 -0.42 11.04 2.89
C ILE A 22 -1.63 10.19 3.27
N ALA A 23 -2.84 10.76 3.23
CA ALA A 23 -4.07 10.01 3.48
C ALA A 23 -4.23 8.83 2.50
N CYS A 24 -3.99 9.07 1.21
CA CYS A 24 -4.04 8.04 0.17
C CYS A 24 -3.02 6.92 0.42
N LEU A 25 -1.77 7.27 0.71
CA LEU A 25 -0.69 6.29 0.93
C LEU A 25 -0.96 5.45 2.18
N LEU A 26 -1.49 6.05 3.26
CA LEU A 26 -1.91 5.31 4.45
C LEU A 26 -3.07 4.35 4.16
N GLN A 27 -4.03 4.74 3.31
CA GLN A 27 -5.09 3.83 2.89
C GLN A 27 -4.52 2.67 2.06
N LEU A 28 -3.62 2.93 1.11
CA LEU A 28 -2.98 1.88 0.32
C LEU A 28 -2.18 0.91 1.19
N LYS A 29 -1.43 1.44 2.17
CA LYS A 29 -0.74 0.62 3.19
C LYS A 29 -1.71 -0.27 3.95
N HIS A 30 -2.80 0.30 4.46
CA HIS A 30 -3.80 -0.46 5.20
C HIS A 30 -4.45 -1.56 4.36
N HIS A 31 -4.85 -1.27 3.12
CA HIS A 31 -5.45 -2.28 2.25
C HIS A 31 -4.44 -3.38 1.88
N ASN A 32 -3.16 -3.03 1.69
CA ASN A 32 -2.10 -4.02 1.46
C ASN A 32 -1.91 -4.96 2.67
N GLU A 33 -1.91 -4.41 3.90
CA GLU A 33 -1.83 -5.21 5.14
C GLU A 33 -3.04 -6.15 5.30
N VAL A 34 -4.25 -5.65 5.03
CA VAL A 34 -5.48 -6.47 5.06
C VAL A 34 -5.40 -7.59 4.02
N PHE A 35 -5.00 -7.27 2.78
CA PHE A 35 -4.83 -8.25 1.72
C PHE A 35 -3.82 -9.34 2.09
N GLN A 36 -2.65 -8.97 2.60
CA GLN A 36 -1.63 -9.94 3.07
C GLN A 36 -2.17 -10.84 4.18
N LYS A 37 -2.94 -10.28 5.13
CA LYS A 37 -3.56 -11.05 6.20
C LYS A 37 -4.56 -12.07 5.66
N VAL A 38 -5.43 -11.66 4.74
CA VAL A 38 -6.40 -12.56 4.10
C VAL A 38 -5.68 -13.66 3.32
N GLN A 39 -4.65 -13.31 2.55
CA GLN A 39 -3.85 -14.28 1.79
C GLN A 39 -3.21 -15.32 2.72
N GLN A 40 -2.63 -14.89 3.85
CA GLN A 40 -2.02 -15.79 4.82
C GLN A 40 -3.05 -16.68 5.52
N GLN A 41 -4.23 -16.13 5.87
CA GLN A 41 -5.32 -16.90 6.47
C GLN A 41 -5.83 -17.99 5.52
N LEU A 42 -6.08 -17.65 4.26
CA LEU A 42 -6.49 -18.60 3.23
C LEU A 42 -5.44 -19.70 3.03
N ARG A 43 -4.15 -19.33 2.99
CA ARG A 43 -3.05 -20.30 2.87
C ARG A 43 -3.06 -21.29 4.02
N VAL A 44 -3.14 -20.82 5.26
CA VAL A 44 -3.18 -21.69 6.44
C VAL A 44 -4.39 -22.60 6.41
N ASP A 45 -5.59 -22.07 6.12
CA ASP A 45 -6.83 -22.86 6.04
C ASP A 45 -6.73 -23.97 4.97
N TYR A 46 -6.26 -23.66 3.76
CA TYR A 46 -6.11 -24.67 2.71
C TYR A 46 -5.05 -25.72 3.04
N LEU A 47 -3.91 -25.34 3.62
CA LEU A 47 -2.89 -26.29 4.04
C LEU A 47 -3.42 -27.24 5.13
N VAL A 48 -4.18 -26.74 6.10
CA VAL A 48 -4.82 -27.56 7.16
C VAL A 48 -5.84 -28.54 6.56
N ARG A 49 -6.51 -28.17 5.46
CA ARG A 49 -7.41 -29.06 4.71
C ARG A 49 -6.67 -30.09 3.83
N GLY A 50 -5.34 -30.11 3.86
CA GLY A 50 -4.52 -31.10 3.15
C GLY A 50 -4.15 -30.70 1.73
N ILE A 51 -4.38 -29.45 1.32
CA ILE A 51 -3.90 -28.95 0.03
C ILE A 51 -2.38 -28.87 0.04
N CYS A 52 -1.74 -29.32 -1.04
CA CYS A 52 -0.28 -29.27 -1.18
C CYS A 52 0.23 -27.83 -1.30
N GLU A 53 1.39 -27.54 -0.71
CA GLU A 53 2.07 -26.23 -0.80
C GLU A 53 2.33 -25.78 -2.24
N ARG A 54 2.47 -26.72 -3.19
CA ARG A 54 2.67 -26.43 -4.61
C ARG A 54 1.40 -25.95 -5.32
N GLU A 55 0.24 -26.32 -4.81
CA GLU A 55 -1.07 -26.04 -5.43
C GLU A 55 -1.78 -24.88 -4.74
N VAL A 56 -1.51 -24.67 -3.45
CA VAL A 56 -2.24 -23.74 -2.59
C VAL A 56 -2.28 -22.32 -3.13
N ASP A 57 -1.20 -21.81 -3.73
CA ASP A 57 -1.15 -20.45 -4.26
C ASP A 57 -2.04 -20.26 -5.49
N GLY A 58 -2.22 -21.29 -6.31
CA GLY A 58 -3.15 -21.27 -7.44
C GLY A 58 -4.59 -21.19 -6.94
N ILE A 59 -4.94 -22.06 -5.98
CA ILE A 59 -6.29 -22.14 -5.41
C ILE A 59 -6.68 -20.85 -4.69
N ILE A 60 -5.75 -20.26 -3.91
CA ILE A 60 -5.99 -18.99 -3.22
C ILE A 60 -6.38 -17.91 -4.22
N ARG A 61 -5.69 -17.78 -5.36
CA ARG A 61 -5.98 -16.74 -6.37
C ARG A 61 -7.36 -16.87 -7.00
N GLU A 62 -7.93 -18.07 -6.98
CA GLU A 62 -9.26 -18.34 -7.52
C GLU A 62 -10.38 -18.05 -6.52
N SER A 63 -10.07 -17.96 -5.22
CA SER A 63 -11.06 -17.76 -4.16
C SER A 63 -11.77 -16.40 -4.26
N LYS A 64 -13.01 -16.37 -3.77
CA LYS A 64 -13.81 -15.13 -3.76
C LYS A 64 -13.20 -14.09 -2.82
N GLU A 65 -12.72 -14.56 -1.67
CA GLU A 65 -12.07 -13.78 -0.64
C GLU A 65 -10.82 -13.11 -1.20
N TYR A 66 -9.94 -13.85 -1.90
CA TYR A 66 -8.76 -13.24 -2.51
C TYR A 66 -9.12 -12.16 -3.52
N LYS A 67 -10.05 -12.45 -4.43
CA LYS A 67 -10.50 -11.51 -5.47
C LYS A 67 -11.17 -10.26 -4.90
N MET A 68 -11.81 -10.36 -3.74
CA MET A 68 -12.45 -9.22 -3.07
C MET A 68 -11.42 -8.21 -2.54
N TYR A 69 -10.24 -8.67 -2.13
CA TYR A 69 -9.19 -7.84 -1.53
C TYR A 69 -8.00 -7.57 -2.45
N ASP A 70 -7.92 -8.21 -3.62
CA ASP A 70 -6.75 -8.07 -4.49
C ASP A 70 -6.60 -6.62 -4.99
N LEU A 71 -5.39 -6.12 -4.82
CA LEU A 71 -4.96 -4.81 -5.27
C LEU A 71 -4.11 -4.97 -6.54
N PRO A 72 -4.30 -4.15 -7.58
CA PRO A 72 -3.33 -4.05 -8.66
C PRO A 72 -1.91 -3.82 -8.12
N LYS A 73 -0.90 -4.45 -8.72
CA LYS A 73 0.51 -4.39 -8.26
C LYS A 73 0.97 -2.96 -7.97
N VAL A 74 0.63 -2.00 -8.83
CA VAL A 74 1.03 -0.59 -8.71
C VAL A 74 0.41 0.14 -7.53
N LEU A 75 -0.65 -0.41 -6.92
CA LEU A 75 -1.31 0.10 -5.73
C LEU A 75 -0.86 -0.61 -4.44
N LYS A 76 -0.13 -1.72 -4.55
CA LYS A 76 0.39 -2.43 -3.37
C LYS A 76 1.46 -1.58 -2.70
N TRP A 77 1.34 -1.41 -1.39
CA TRP A 77 2.28 -0.60 -0.62
C TRP A 77 3.72 -1.12 -0.72
N ASP A 78 3.92 -2.44 -0.74
CA ASP A 78 5.25 -3.05 -0.92
C ASP A 78 5.90 -2.63 -2.24
N PHE A 79 5.11 -2.52 -3.31
CA PHE A 79 5.61 -2.06 -4.59
C PHE A 79 5.97 -0.57 -4.55
N LEU A 80 5.11 0.26 -3.95
CA LEU A 80 5.33 1.71 -3.87
C LEU A 80 6.54 2.07 -3.01
N ARG A 81 6.74 1.40 -1.87
CA ARG A 81 7.91 1.65 -1.00
C ARG A 81 9.23 1.27 -1.66
N GLU A 82 9.23 0.25 -2.52
CA GLU A 82 10.39 -0.17 -3.31
C GLU A 82 10.60 0.70 -4.57
N ASN A 83 9.56 1.40 -5.02
CA ASN A 83 9.59 2.24 -6.21
C ASN A 83 9.05 3.66 -5.92
N PRO A 84 9.74 4.46 -5.09
CA PRO A 84 9.26 5.80 -4.69
C PRO A 84 8.91 6.73 -5.86
N SER A 85 9.62 6.62 -6.99
CA SER A 85 9.37 7.40 -8.21
C SER A 85 7.99 7.14 -8.83
N MET A 86 7.35 6.02 -8.51
CA MET A 86 6.03 5.67 -9.02
C MET A 86 4.90 6.35 -8.23
N ILE A 87 5.15 6.81 -7.00
CA ILE A 87 4.10 7.34 -6.11
C ILE A 87 3.36 8.50 -6.77
N GLU A 88 4.09 9.49 -7.28
CA GLU A 88 3.45 10.64 -7.91
C GLU A 88 2.67 10.25 -9.17
N SER A 89 3.21 9.35 -10.01
CA SER A 89 2.49 8.88 -11.20
C SER A 89 1.23 8.11 -10.83
N VAL A 90 1.24 7.35 -9.73
CA VAL A 90 0.08 6.58 -9.27
C VAL A 90 -0.99 7.54 -8.75
N CYS A 91 -0.64 8.47 -7.86
CA CYS A 91 -1.55 9.47 -7.31
C CYS A 91 -2.17 10.36 -8.40
N THR A 92 -1.38 10.82 -9.37
CA THR A 92 -1.88 11.69 -10.44
C THR A 92 -2.75 10.94 -11.44
N LYS A 93 -2.31 9.77 -11.93
CA LYS A 93 -3.03 9.06 -13.00
C LYS A 93 -4.23 8.26 -12.53
N LEU A 94 -4.16 7.67 -11.33
CA LEU A 94 -5.21 6.77 -10.84
C LEU A 94 -6.19 7.48 -9.89
N PHE A 95 -5.75 8.52 -9.19
CA PHE A 95 -6.58 9.26 -8.23
C PHE A 95 -6.86 10.71 -8.66
N GLY A 96 -6.28 11.17 -9.77
CA GLY A 96 -6.53 12.51 -10.33
C GLY A 96 -5.92 13.66 -9.52
N TYR A 97 -4.93 13.39 -8.67
CA TYR A 97 -4.31 14.42 -7.85
C TYR A 97 -3.40 15.35 -8.67
N GLU A 98 -3.24 16.59 -8.19
CA GLU A 98 -2.21 17.51 -8.69
C GLU A 98 -0.80 17.03 -8.30
N ARG A 99 0.22 17.43 -9.07
CA ARG A 99 1.61 17.05 -8.81
C ARG A 99 2.18 17.79 -7.60
N LEU A 100 2.90 17.06 -6.75
CA LEU A 100 3.67 17.62 -5.64
C LEU A 100 5.09 18.01 -6.04
N ASN A 101 5.59 17.45 -7.15
CA ASN A 101 6.95 17.58 -7.68
C ASN A 101 8.04 17.25 -6.64
N LEU A 102 7.77 16.26 -5.78
CA LEU A 102 8.75 15.75 -4.83
C LEU A 102 9.84 14.97 -5.57
N SER A 103 11.09 15.21 -5.17
CA SER A 103 12.23 14.42 -5.59
C SER A 103 12.16 12.98 -5.06
N TYR A 104 12.99 12.11 -5.64
CA TYR A 104 13.10 10.72 -5.20
C TYR A 104 13.45 10.59 -3.70
N GLU A 105 14.39 11.41 -3.20
CA GLU A 105 14.81 11.38 -1.80
C GLU A 105 13.72 11.89 -0.85
N GLU A 106 12.95 12.90 -1.27
CA GLU A 106 11.78 13.35 -0.51
C GLU A 106 10.72 12.26 -0.43
N TRP A 107 10.43 11.54 -1.52
CA TRP A 107 9.53 10.39 -1.47
C TRP A 107 10.04 9.27 -0.55
N ARG A 108 11.35 8.99 -0.55
CA ARG A 108 11.93 8.05 0.42
C ARG A 108 11.75 8.51 1.85
N ASN A 109 11.92 9.81 2.12
CA ASN A 109 11.67 10.35 3.44
C ASN A 109 10.19 10.18 3.85
N VAL A 110 9.25 10.45 2.94
CA VAL A 110 7.81 10.24 3.17
C VAL A 110 7.51 8.77 3.51
N ILE A 111 8.03 7.83 2.73
CA ILE A 111 7.88 6.39 2.99
C ILE A 111 8.42 6.05 4.38
N ARG A 112 9.64 6.52 4.71
CA ARG A 112 10.23 6.29 6.03
C ARG A 112 9.35 6.81 7.17
N CYS A 113 8.80 8.02 7.04
CA CYS A 113 7.87 8.57 8.03
C CYS A 113 6.59 7.72 8.16
N ILE A 114 6.05 7.18 7.05
CA ILE A 114 4.88 6.28 7.06
C ILE A 114 5.18 4.91 7.69
N GLU A 115 6.42 4.42 7.55
CA GLU A 115 6.86 3.14 8.13
C GLU A 115 7.19 3.23 9.62
N THR A 116 7.61 4.40 10.11
CA THR A 116 8.06 4.59 11.51
C THR A 116 6.91 4.96 12.46
N ASP A 117 5.78 5.43 11.92
CA ASP A 117 4.54 5.81 12.63
C ASP A 117 3.50 4.69 12.55
#